data_AF-G7J5U4-F1
#
_entry.id   AF-G7J5U4-F1
#
_cell.length_a   1.000
_cell.length_b   1.000
_cell.length_c   1.000
_cell.angle_alpha   90.00
_cell.angle_beta   90.00
_cell.angle_gamma   90.00
#
_symmetry.space_group_name_H-M   'P 1'
#
loop_
_entity.id
_entity.type
_entity.pdbx_description
1 polymer ?
#
loop_
_entity_poly.entity_id
_entity_poly.type
_entity_poly.pdbx_seq_one_letter_code
_entity_poly.pdbx_strand_id
1 'polypeptide(L)'
;MRFIHFTEIIKKPAGGGSSKERDVEDSLSSKSNVNSEYRNAFRTKSYVDICNKAQGYGIENTSMRSSHSNSCSTSSSSLLEPRQEIVTNMIKSFKVHHLLVDYFEASLEAYLCCDKILQGVRQTRFGYGKVINVVNKLSQRVVEYDTDTDVDTNVNDNIIYEELVSSVINNSLCLSNNIINFCDIQEKHIALLNRLNSKRLKLKRRITIKRLCKKVGGIGLVVSETALLVALLVFAFHSIIGLAAAPYVVGGSFGLMKKRSKWENKKYNSCEKLYEQIDVAAKGVYIVINDLDTMSRMVKRLADEVEHCREVADICVKNYGHGNGRCVILKMVLREFRDCQTNFMDQLEELEEHIYLCFLAINRSRRQLMQKITDKKY
;
A
#
# COMPACT_ATOMS: atom_id res chain seq x y z
N MET A 1 -23.15 -4.53 -4.89
CA MET A 1 -22.71 -5.35 -3.74
C MET A 1 -22.28 -4.39 -2.63
N ARG A 2 -22.90 -4.48 -1.44
CA ARG A 2 -22.96 -3.43 -0.41
C ARG A 2 -21.59 -3.13 0.24
N PHE A 3 -21.14 -1.87 0.17
CA PHE A 3 -20.08 -1.33 1.03
C PHE A 3 -20.69 -0.89 2.36
N ILE A 4 -20.22 -1.48 3.46
CA ILE A 4 -20.62 -1.11 4.82
C ILE A 4 -19.82 0.14 5.23
N HIS A 5 -20.54 1.26 5.36
CA HIS A 5 -20.09 2.47 6.02
C HIS A 5 -19.73 2.17 7.49
N PHE A 6 -18.49 2.43 7.88
CA PHE A 6 -18.09 2.52 9.28
C PHE A 6 -17.82 3.99 9.61
N THR A 7 -18.85 4.68 10.09
CA THR A 7 -18.72 5.96 10.80
C THR A 7 -19.20 5.76 12.22
N GLU A 8 -18.27 5.71 13.17
CA GLU A 8 -18.58 5.64 14.59
C GLU A 8 -19.20 6.95 15.09
N ILE A 9 -20.26 6.77 15.85
CA ILE A 9 -21.10 7.74 16.53
C ILE A 9 -20.30 8.41 17.66
N ILE A 10 -20.00 9.71 17.53
CA ILE A 10 -19.64 10.54 18.69
C ILE A 10 -20.91 11.27 19.17
N LYS A 11 -21.46 10.76 20.27
CA LYS A 11 -22.56 11.37 21.02
C LYS A 11 -21.99 12.57 21.79
N LYS A 12 -22.32 13.81 21.41
CA LYS A 12 -22.14 15.01 22.26
C LYS A 12 -23.41 15.23 23.09
N PRO A 13 -23.32 15.54 24.40
CA PRO A 13 -24.49 15.92 25.18
C PRO A 13 -24.91 17.36 24.86
N ALA A 14 -26.22 17.58 24.87
CA ALA A 14 -26.86 18.87 24.70
C ALA A 14 -26.84 19.67 26.01
N GLY A 15 -26.49 20.96 25.91
CA GLY A 15 -26.66 21.97 26.95
C GLY A 15 -26.62 23.33 26.26
N GLY A 16 -27.74 24.06 26.28
CA GLY A 16 -27.93 25.31 25.56
C GLY A 16 -27.49 26.56 26.32
N GLY A 17 -27.44 27.69 25.60
CA GLY A 17 -27.65 29.03 26.16
C GLY A 17 -26.56 30.08 25.95
N SER A 18 -26.74 30.89 24.89
CA SER A 18 -26.54 32.36 24.82
C SER A 18 -25.14 33.02 24.83
N SER A 19 -24.75 33.48 23.63
CA SER A 19 -24.17 34.78 23.22
C SER A 19 -23.36 35.67 24.17
N LYS A 20 -22.07 35.89 23.80
CA LYS A 20 -21.35 37.18 23.67
C LYS A 20 -19.91 36.88 23.21
N GLU A 21 -19.61 37.03 21.92
CA GLU A 21 -18.92 38.17 21.29
C GLU A 21 -17.39 38.23 21.50
N ARG A 22 -16.70 38.01 20.37
CA ARG A 22 -15.40 38.54 19.93
C ARG A 22 -14.09 37.98 20.52
N ASP A 23 -13.17 37.76 19.57
CA ASP A 23 -11.72 37.60 19.70
C ASP A 23 -11.14 36.23 20.07
N VAL A 24 -11.50 35.17 19.33
CA VAL A 24 -10.60 33.99 19.12
C VAL A 24 -10.88 33.36 17.76
N GLU A 25 -10.74 34.12 16.68
CA GLU A 25 -10.87 33.62 15.31
C GLU A 25 -9.49 33.54 14.65
N ASP A 26 -8.57 32.74 15.22
CA ASP A 26 -7.28 32.47 14.53
C ASP A 26 -6.55 31.17 14.93
N SER A 27 -7.25 30.11 15.34
CA SER A 27 -6.55 28.85 15.71
C SER A 27 -7.25 27.53 15.40
N LEU A 28 -8.34 27.52 14.63
CA LEU A 28 -9.12 26.29 14.38
C LEU A 28 -9.32 25.92 12.90
N SER A 29 -8.40 26.32 12.02
CA SER A 29 -8.44 25.95 10.58
C SER A 29 -7.15 25.30 10.06
N SER A 30 -6.35 24.63 10.90
CA SER A 30 -5.33 23.69 10.40
C SER A 30 -5.95 22.35 9.96
N LYS A 31 -7.01 22.41 9.13
CA LYS A 31 -7.36 21.26 8.29
C LYS A 31 -6.23 21.15 7.28
N SER A 32 -5.32 20.19 7.49
CA SER A 32 -4.34 19.83 6.48
C SER A 32 -5.09 19.62 5.16
N ASN A 33 -4.78 20.45 4.17
CA ASN A 33 -5.34 20.28 2.85
C ASN A 33 -4.82 18.92 2.33
N VAL A 34 -5.71 17.94 2.16
CA VAL A 34 -5.33 16.58 1.71
C VAL A 34 -4.51 16.63 0.42
N ASN A 35 -4.78 17.60 -0.46
CA ASN A 35 -4.02 17.81 -1.68
C ASN A 35 -2.59 18.31 -1.41
N SER A 36 -2.39 19.17 -0.40
CA SER A 36 -1.05 19.61 -0.03
C SER A 36 -0.24 18.49 0.64
N GLU A 37 -0.89 17.66 1.45
CA GLU A 37 -0.26 16.46 2.03
C GLU A 37 0.17 15.46 0.95
N TYR A 38 -0.70 15.20 -0.03
CA TYR A 38 -0.39 14.37 -1.19
C TYR A 38 0.80 14.92 -1.99
N ARG A 39 0.77 16.20 -2.36
CA ARG A 39 1.87 16.84 -3.12
C ARG A 39 3.19 16.84 -2.35
N ASN A 40 3.15 16.96 -1.03
CA ASN A 40 4.33 16.91 -0.20
C ASN A 40 4.94 15.50 -0.09
N ALA A 41 4.17 14.43 -0.31
CA ALA A 41 4.68 13.05 -0.28
C ALA A 41 5.80 12.82 -1.31
N PHE A 42 5.64 13.39 -2.52
CA PHE A 42 6.62 13.33 -3.61
C PHE A 42 7.87 14.18 -3.39
N ARG A 43 7.86 15.07 -2.39
CA ARG A 43 9.01 15.96 -2.07
C ARG A 43 9.83 15.47 -0.89
N THR A 44 9.48 14.31 -0.33
CA THR A 44 10.21 13.75 0.80
C THR A 44 11.58 13.24 0.36
N LYS A 45 12.58 13.36 1.24
CA LYS A 45 13.92 12.79 0.98
C LYS A 45 13.85 11.29 0.66
N SER A 46 13.00 10.55 1.36
CA SER A 46 12.79 9.12 1.08
C SER A 46 12.26 8.85 -0.32
N TYR A 47 11.41 9.72 -0.85
CA TYR A 47 10.91 9.62 -2.22
C TYR A 47 12.02 9.87 -3.23
N VAL A 48 12.75 10.98 -3.09
CA VAL A 48 13.89 11.27 -3.96
C VAL A 48 14.93 10.14 -3.93
N ASP A 49 15.23 9.60 -2.75
CA ASP A 49 16.18 8.50 -2.59
C ASP A 49 15.71 7.21 -3.30
N ILE A 50 14.42 6.85 -3.22
CA ILE A 50 13.92 5.64 -3.88
C ILE A 50 13.87 5.80 -5.40
N CYS A 51 13.50 6.99 -5.89
CA CYS A 51 13.53 7.31 -7.32
C CYS A 51 14.96 7.21 -7.87
N ASN A 52 15.93 7.85 -7.20
CA ASN A 52 17.33 7.82 -7.61
C ASN A 52 17.89 6.39 -7.64
N LYS A 53 17.58 5.58 -6.63
CA LYS A 53 17.99 4.17 -6.61
C LYS A 53 17.34 3.40 -7.75
N ALA A 54 16.04 3.54 -7.96
CA ALA A 54 15.33 2.83 -9.01
C ALA A 54 15.81 3.21 -10.41
N GLN A 55 16.18 4.48 -10.62
CA GLN A 55 16.72 5.00 -11.89
C GLN A 55 18.18 4.57 -12.12
N GLY A 56 19.03 4.57 -11.10
CA GLY A 56 20.44 4.15 -11.20
C GLY A 56 20.60 2.74 -11.76
N TYR A 57 19.71 1.81 -11.40
CA TYR A 57 19.70 0.44 -11.95
C TYR A 57 19.20 0.34 -13.40
N GLY A 58 18.46 1.33 -13.89
CA GLY A 58 18.02 1.37 -15.30
C GLY A 58 19.14 1.75 -16.27
N ILE A 59 20.08 2.59 -15.83
CA ILE A 59 21.18 3.10 -16.66
C ILE A 59 22.29 2.04 -16.81
N GLU A 60 22.65 1.34 -15.73
CA GLU A 60 23.69 0.30 -15.75
C GLU A 60 23.32 -0.88 -16.66
N ASN A 61 22.04 -1.26 -16.70
CA ASN A 61 21.55 -2.36 -17.55
C ASN A 61 21.46 -2.00 -19.04
N THR A 62 21.38 -0.70 -19.39
CA THR A 62 21.27 -0.26 -20.79
C THR A 62 22.63 -0.27 -21.49
N SER A 63 23.74 -0.14 -20.73
CA SER A 63 25.10 -0.14 -21.31
C SER A 63 25.71 -1.53 -21.54
N MET A 64 25.12 -2.62 -21.02
CA MET A 64 25.76 -3.95 -21.02
C MET A 64 24.97 -5.11 -21.67
N ARG A 65 23.81 -4.89 -22.31
CA ARG A 65 23.02 -6.00 -22.89
C ARG A 65 22.81 -5.90 -24.39
N SER A 66 23.87 -6.23 -25.12
CA SER A 66 23.73 -7.09 -26.30
C SER A 66 23.81 -8.55 -25.82
N SER A 67 23.00 -9.42 -26.42
CA SER A 67 22.90 -10.86 -26.19
C SER A 67 21.87 -11.35 -25.15
N HIS A 68 20.93 -12.13 -25.69
CA HIS A 68 19.92 -12.96 -25.06
C HIS A 68 20.27 -13.49 -23.66
N SER A 69 19.49 -13.10 -22.65
CA SER A 69 19.25 -13.91 -21.44
C SER A 69 18.03 -13.37 -20.67
N ASN A 70 17.08 -14.25 -20.40
CA ASN A 70 15.78 -13.99 -19.75
C ASN A 70 15.84 -13.77 -18.22
N SER A 71 16.97 -13.38 -17.65
CA SER A 71 17.06 -13.05 -16.23
C SER A 71 16.98 -11.52 -16.01
N CYS A 72 15.78 -11.02 -15.76
CA CYS A 72 15.50 -9.63 -15.33
C CYS A 72 15.16 -9.59 -13.82
N SER A 73 15.92 -10.35 -13.01
CA SER A 73 15.51 -10.68 -11.62
C SER A 73 16.35 -10.03 -10.53
N THR A 74 17.38 -9.24 -10.85
CA THR A 74 18.38 -8.78 -9.84
C THR A 74 18.36 -7.30 -9.50
N SER A 75 17.64 -6.46 -10.24
CA SER A 75 17.75 -4.99 -10.08
C SER A 75 16.87 -4.39 -8.98
N SER A 76 15.80 -5.08 -8.56
CA SER A 76 14.80 -4.51 -7.63
C SER A 76 14.86 -5.07 -6.21
N SER A 77 15.57 -6.18 -5.95
CA SER A 77 15.69 -6.70 -4.57
C SER A 77 16.43 -5.72 -3.62
N SER A 78 17.12 -4.73 -4.17
CA SER A 78 17.86 -3.68 -3.45
C SER A 78 16.99 -2.55 -2.88
N LEU A 79 15.79 -2.27 -3.46
CA LEU A 79 14.90 -1.24 -2.90
C LEU A 79 14.02 -1.79 -1.78
N LEU A 80 13.84 -3.11 -1.71
CA LEU A 80 13.06 -3.72 -0.64
C LEU A 80 13.78 -3.64 0.70
N GLU A 81 13.20 -2.89 1.62
CA GLU A 81 13.74 -2.59 2.94
C GLU A 81 12.72 -2.98 4.03
N PRO A 82 13.10 -3.76 5.06
CA PRO A 82 14.35 -4.47 5.19
C PRO A 82 14.45 -5.62 4.19
N ARG A 83 15.69 -5.89 3.77
CA ARG A 83 16.03 -6.98 2.84
C ARG A 83 15.52 -8.33 3.33
N GLN A 84 15.21 -9.21 2.37
CA GLN A 84 14.60 -10.50 2.67
C GLN A 84 15.49 -11.40 3.56
N GLU A 85 16.81 -11.31 3.42
CA GLU A 85 17.78 -12.02 4.26
C GLU A 85 17.65 -11.60 5.74
N ILE A 86 17.53 -10.29 6.00
CA ILE A 86 17.36 -9.74 7.34
C ILE A 86 16.06 -10.24 7.95
N VAL A 87 14.97 -10.20 7.18
CA VAL A 87 13.66 -10.72 7.61
C VAL A 87 13.73 -12.21 7.92
N THR A 88 14.39 -12.99 7.07
CA THR A 88 14.54 -14.45 7.25
C THR A 88 15.34 -14.77 8.50
N ASN A 89 16.46 -14.08 8.73
CA ASN A 89 17.28 -14.23 9.92
C ASN A 89 16.52 -13.82 11.19
N MET A 90 15.73 -12.74 11.13
CA MET A 90 14.85 -12.34 12.21
C MET A 90 13.77 -13.40 12.50
N ILE A 91 13.10 -13.96 11.49
CA ILE A 91 12.10 -15.02 11.68
C ILE A 91 12.72 -16.28 12.29
N LYS A 92 13.95 -16.63 11.93
CA LYS A 92 14.68 -17.77 12.54
C LYS A 92 15.10 -17.48 13.98
N SER A 93 15.49 -16.25 14.28
CA SER A 93 16.05 -15.85 15.58
C SER A 93 14.98 -15.57 16.63
N PHE A 94 13.77 -15.20 16.20
CA PHE A 94 12.65 -14.85 17.07
C PHE A 94 11.47 -15.81 16.88
N LYS A 95 10.71 -16.06 17.94
CA LYS A 95 9.45 -16.83 17.84
C LYS A 95 8.34 -15.97 17.23
N VAL A 96 8.39 -15.76 15.93
CA VAL A 96 7.44 -14.93 15.16
C VAL A 96 6.12 -15.69 14.95
N HIS A 97 5.00 -14.99 15.08
CA HIS A 97 3.68 -15.57 14.82
C HIS A 97 3.46 -15.76 13.30
N HIS A 98 2.92 -16.90 12.87
CA HIS A 98 2.75 -17.22 11.44
C HIS A 98 2.09 -16.10 10.62
N LEU A 99 1.02 -15.46 11.10
CA LEU A 99 0.40 -14.32 10.39
C LEU A 99 1.35 -13.14 10.09
N LEU A 100 2.43 -12.97 10.87
CA LEU A 100 3.45 -11.96 10.61
C LEU A 100 4.43 -12.44 9.54
N VAL A 101 4.68 -13.76 9.46
CA VAL A 101 5.43 -14.38 8.36
C VAL A 101 4.63 -14.22 7.06
N ASP A 102 3.34 -14.58 7.07
CA ASP A 102 2.42 -14.39 5.95
C ASP A 102 2.39 -12.93 5.48
N TYR A 103 2.49 -11.95 6.40
CA TYR A 103 2.62 -10.54 6.06
C TYR A 103 3.93 -10.20 5.33
N PHE A 104 5.07 -10.72 5.78
CA PHE A 104 6.35 -10.45 5.12
C PHE A 104 6.41 -11.08 3.73
N GLU A 105 5.77 -12.23 3.55
CA GLU A 105 5.60 -12.89 2.25
C GLU A 105 4.66 -12.10 1.34
N ALA A 106 3.47 -11.73 1.81
CA ALA A 106 2.52 -10.92 1.05
C ALA A 106 3.11 -9.56 0.65
N SER A 107 3.82 -8.88 1.56
CA SER A 107 4.48 -7.61 1.23
C SER A 107 5.63 -7.75 0.24
N LEU A 108 6.30 -8.92 0.18
CA LEU A 108 7.26 -9.23 -0.88
C LEU A 108 6.55 -9.49 -2.22
N GLU A 109 5.44 -10.22 -2.22
CA GLU A 109 4.62 -10.46 -3.43
C GLU A 109 4.10 -9.13 -4.02
N ALA A 110 3.57 -8.24 -3.18
CA ALA A 110 3.14 -6.91 -3.58
C ALA A 110 4.30 -6.06 -4.12
N TYR A 111 5.47 -6.14 -3.48
CA TYR A 111 6.67 -5.46 -3.96
C TYR A 111 7.07 -5.94 -5.36
N LEU A 112 7.09 -7.26 -5.59
CA LEU A 112 7.41 -7.84 -6.89
C LEU A 112 6.37 -7.49 -7.95
N CYS A 113 5.10 -7.34 -7.56
CA CYS A 113 4.06 -6.82 -8.44
C CYS A 113 4.35 -5.39 -8.87
N CYS A 114 4.63 -4.49 -7.92
CA CYS A 114 5.03 -3.10 -8.18
C CYS A 114 6.24 -3.02 -9.12
N ASP A 115 7.24 -3.88 -8.90
CA ASP A 115 8.43 -3.93 -9.76
C ASP A 115 8.10 -4.39 -11.20
N LYS A 116 7.26 -5.41 -11.37
CA LYS A 116 6.80 -5.84 -12.69
C LYS A 116 6.07 -4.72 -13.42
N ILE A 117 5.22 -3.96 -12.72
CA ILE A 117 4.50 -2.83 -13.31
C ILE A 117 5.49 -1.74 -13.70
N LEU A 118 6.46 -1.42 -12.85
CA LEU A 118 7.50 -0.43 -13.16
C LEU A 118 8.32 -0.82 -14.39
N GLN A 119 8.64 -2.11 -14.54
CA GLN A 119 9.28 -2.63 -15.75
C GLN A 119 8.38 -2.46 -16.97
N GLY A 120 7.08 -2.75 -16.83
CA GLY A 120 6.07 -2.49 -17.87
C GLY A 120 6.02 -1.02 -18.25
N VAL A 121 5.98 -0.10 -17.28
CA VAL A 121 6.02 1.35 -17.51
C VAL A 121 7.24 1.77 -18.32
N ARG A 122 8.43 1.25 -17.97
CA ARG A 122 9.68 1.54 -18.69
C ARG A 122 9.66 1.01 -20.12
N GLN A 123 9.18 -0.22 -20.31
CA GLN A 123 9.03 -0.82 -21.64
C GLN A 123 8.05 -0.03 -22.49
N THR A 124 6.90 0.31 -21.93
CA THR A 124 5.88 1.13 -22.57
C THR A 124 6.44 2.49 -22.96
N ARG A 125 7.16 3.17 -22.07
CA ARG A 125 7.81 4.46 -22.38
C ARG A 125 8.79 4.35 -23.55
N PHE A 126 9.61 3.29 -23.57
CA PHE A 126 10.52 3.03 -24.68
C PHE A 126 9.79 2.72 -25.99
N GLY A 127 8.75 1.89 -25.92
CA GLY A 127 7.89 1.55 -27.06
C GLY A 127 7.17 2.77 -27.63
N TYR A 128 6.65 3.64 -26.76
CA TYR A 128 5.99 4.88 -27.14
C TYR A 128 6.97 5.86 -27.81
N GLY A 129 8.25 5.88 -27.42
CA GLY A 129 9.28 6.63 -28.14
C GLY A 129 9.38 6.27 -29.63
N LYS A 130 9.14 5.00 -30.00
CA LYS A 130 9.09 4.58 -31.41
C LYS A 130 7.86 5.12 -32.12
N VAL A 131 6.71 5.06 -31.45
CA VAL A 131 5.45 5.62 -31.96
C VAL A 131 5.61 7.11 -32.27
N ILE A 132 6.24 7.87 -31.37
CA ILE A 132 6.53 9.30 -31.55
C ILE A 132 7.36 9.54 -32.82
N ASN A 133 8.40 8.73 -33.05
CA ASN A 133 9.22 8.85 -34.23
C ASN A 133 8.43 8.58 -35.53
N VAL A 134 7.52 7.60 -35.51
CA VAL A 134 6.64 7.27 -36.64
C VAL A 134 5.67 8.43 -36.92
N VAL A 135 5.03 8.98 -35.89
CA VAL A 135 4.10 10.12 -36.00
C VAL A 135 4.81 11.38 -36.52
N ASN A 136 6.05 11.63 -36.09
CA ASN A 136 6.85 12.74 -36.58
C ASN A 136 7.22 12.59 -38.06
N LYS A 137 7.58 11.38 -38.51
CA LYS A 137 7.83 11.10 -39.93
C LYS A 137 6.58 11.33 -40.78
N LEU A 138 5.42 10.89 -40.30
CA LEU A 138 4.13 11.15 -40.96
C LEU A 138 3.81 12.65 -41.02
N SER A 139 4.06 13.38 -39.93
CA SER A 139 3.84 14.82 -39.87
C SER A 139 4.71 15.59 -40.86
N GLN A 140 5.98 15.20 -41.04
CA GLN A 140 6.89 15.83 -42.00
C GLN A 140 6.39 15.66 -43.45
N ARG A 141 5.89 14.48 -43.80
CA ARG A 141 5.34 14.23 -45.15
C ARG A 141 4.07 15.02 -45.43
N VAL A 142 3.21 15.23 -44.43
CA VAL A 142 2.02 16.08 -44.58
C VAL A 142 2.39 17.52 -44.95
N VAL A 143 3.52 18.03 -44.44
CA VAL A 143 4.01 19.37 -44.80
C VAL A 143 4.53 19.41 -46.23
N GLU A 144 5.18 18.33 -46.70
CA GLU A 144 5.67 18.20 -48.09
C GLU A 144 4.53 18.12 -49.12
N TYR A 145 3.38 17.53 -48.74
CA TYR A 145 2.16 17.49 -49.57
C TYR A 145 1.55 18.88 -49.83
N ASP A 146 1.78 19.88 -48.98
CA ASP A 146 1.31 21.26 -49.21
C ASP A 146 2.20 22.02 -50.25
N THR A 147 3.32 21.42 -50.72
CA THR A 147 4.30 22.07 -51.62
C THR A 147 4.44 21.50 -53.05
N ASP A 148 3.57 20.55 -53.44
CA ASP A 148 3.41 19.98 -54.79
C ASP A 148 4.52 19.03 -55.31
N THR A 149 4.21 17.74 -55.48
CA THR A 149 4.28 16.98 -56.75
C THR A 149 3.82 15.53 -56.59
N ASP A 150 3.12 15.08 -57.62
CA ASP A 150 2.60 13.74 -57.88
C ASP A 150 3.75 12.72 -57.99
N VAL A 151 4.08 12.04 -56.88
CA VAL A 151 5.05 10.93 -56.87
C VAL A 151 4.44 9.76 -56.11
N ASP A 152 4.85 8.56 -56.53
CA ASP A 152 4.45 7.20 -56.15
C ASP A 152 4.70 6.85 -54.66
N THR A 153 4.20 7.68 -53.73
CA THR A 153 4.44 7.63 -52.28
C THR A 153 3.59 6.58 -51.55
N ASN A 154 2.64 5.95 -52.26
CA ASN A 154 1.55 5.15 -51.69
C ASN A 154 2.04 3.90 -50.92
N VAL A 155 3.11 3.24 -51.39
CA VAL A 155 3.63 2.01 -50.77
C VAL A 155 4.35 2.30 -49.45
N ASN A 156 5.13 3.38 -49.39
CA ASN A 156 5.95 3.70 -48.22
C ASN A 156 5.10 4.22 -47.05
N ASP A 157 4.00 4.90 -47.34
CA ASP A 157 3.08 5.38 -46.32
C ASP A 157 2.30 4.23 -45.67
N ASN A 158 1.79 3.27 -46.45
CA ASN A 158 1.13 2.06 -45.91
C ASN A 158 2.02 1.28 -44.94
N ILE A 159 3.32 1.17 -45.24
CA ILE A 159 4.31 0.53 -44.34
C ILE A 159 4.44 1.29 -43.02
N ILE A 160 4.48 2.63 -43.07
CA ILE A 160 4.57 3.48 -41.87
C ILE A 160 3.29 3.38 -41.02
N TYR A 161 2.12 3.23 -41.65
CA TYR A 161 0.86 2.99 -40.94
C TYR A 161 0.78 1.62 -40.28
N GLU A 162 1.19 0.56 -40.98
CA GLU A 162 1.26 -0.78 -40.37
C GLU A 162 2.27 -0.82 -39.20
N GLU A 163 3.40 -0.11 -39.33
CA GLU A 163 4.38 0.07 -38.25
C GLU A 163 3.77 0.80 -37.04
N LEU A 164 2.95 1.85 -37.28
CA LEU A 164 2.24 2.58 -36.23
C LEU A 164 1.26 1.65 -35.48
N VAL A 165 0.40 0.95 -36.22
CA VAL A 165 -0.62 0.04 -35.64
C VAL A 165 0.04 -1.09 -34.86
N SER A 166 1.08 -1.71 -35.41
CA SER A 166 1.85 -2.77 -34.73
C SER A 166 2.51 -2.26 -33.44
N SER A 167 3.07 -1.04 -33.47
CA SER A 167 3.70 -0.43 -32.29
C SER A 167 2.69 -0.11 -31.18
N VAL A 168 1.48 0.33 -31.51
CA VAL A 168 0.40 0.61 -30.55
C VAL A 168 -0.14 -0.70 -29.93
N ILE A 169 -0.35 -1.75 -30.73
CA ILE A 169 -0.86 -3.06 -30.26
C ILE A 169 0.08 -3.71 -29.25
N ASN A 170 1.39 -3.68 -29.52
CA ASN A 170 2.39 -4.27 -28.62
C ASN A 170 2.40 -3.61 -27.24
N ASN A 171 2.12 -2.31 -27.16
CA ASN A 171 2.04 -1.58 -25.89
C ASN A 171 0.76 -1.93 -25.10
N SER A 172 -0.38 -2.14 -25.78
CA SER A 172 -1.67 -2.50 -25.16
C SER A 172 -1.63 -3.84 -24.40
N LEU A 173 -0.99 -4.85 -25.00
CA LEU A 173 -0.88 -6.19 -24.42
C LEU A 173 -0.04 -6.21 -23.12
N CYS A 174 0.97 -5.35 -23.01
CA CYS A 174 1.79 -5.23 -21.82
C CYS A 174 0.96 -4.75 -20.60
N LEU A 175 0.11 -3.74 -20.81
CA LEU A 175 -0.75 -3.16 -19.78
C LEU A 175 -1.84 -4.15 -19.32
N SER A 176 -2.46 -4.86 -20.27
CA SER A 176 -3.54 -5.82 -19.98
C SER A 176 -3.12 -6.99 -19.09
N ASN A 177 -1.92 -7.54 -19.31
CA ASN A 177 -1.38 -8.62 -18.48
C ASN A 177 -1.16 -8.18 -17.02
N ASN A 178 -0.87 -6.90 -16.79
CA ASN A 178 -0.72 -6.37 -15.43
C ASN A 178 -2.06 -6.33 -14.69
N ILE A 179 -3.16 -5.98 -15.38
CA ILE A 179 -4.54 -5.93 -14.81
C ILE A 179 -4.92 -7.26 -14.18
N ILE A 180 -4.70 -8.37 -14.89
CA ILE A 180 -5.03 -9.72 -14.41
C ILE A 180 -4.24 -10.06 -13.15
N ASN A 181 -2.93 -9.75 -13.15
CA ASN A 181 -2.07 -9.99 -12.00
C ASN A 181 -2.51 -9.20 -10.74
N PHE A 182 -3.08 -8.00 -10.89
CA PHE A 182 -3.58 -7.24 -9.74
C PHE A 182 -4.74 -7.96 -9.03
N CYS A 183 -5.71 -8.49 -9.78
CA CYS A 183 -6.89 -9.13 -9.20
C CYS A 183 -6.50 -10.33 -8.33
N ASP A 184 -5.62 -11.19 -8.84
CA ASP A 184 -5.16 -12.38 -8.13
C ASP A 184 -4.41 -12.03 -6.83
N ILE A 185 -3.54 -11.02 -6.89
CA ILE A 185 -2.77 -10.56 -5.72
C ILE A 185 -3.69 -9.88 -4.71
N GLN A 186 -4.64 -9.06 -5.18
CA GLN A 186 -5.58 -8.33 -4.33
C GLN A 186 -6.45 -9.30 -3.50
N GLU A 187 -6.96 -10.37 -4.11
CA GLU A 187 -7.76 -11.38 -3.40
C GLU A 187 -6.99 -12.02 -2.24
N LYS A 188 -5.75 -12.46 -2.50
CA LYS A 188 -4.86 -13.02 -1.46
C LYS A 188 -4.62 -12.04 -0.32
N HIS A 189 -4.39 -10.76 -0.65
CA HIS A 189 -4.17 -9.72 0.36
C HIS A 189 -5.43 -9.45 1.19
N ILE A 190 -6.62 -9.42 0.58
CA ILE A 190 -7.90 -9.30 1.29
C ILE A 190 -8.10 -10.48 2.26
N ALA A 191 -7.82 -11.70 1.82
CA ALA A 191 -7.90 -12.89 2.67
C ALA A 191 -6.94 -12.79 3.88
N LEU A 192 -5.70 -12.34 3.67
CA LEU A 192 -4.75 -12.10 4.75
C LEU A 192 -5.22 -10.99 5.70
N LEU A 193 -5.72 -9.87 5.17
CA LEU A 193 -6.25 -8.77 5.97
C LEU A 193 -7.39 -9.24 6.90
N ASN A 194 -8.29 -10.09 6.39
CA ASN A 194 -9.37 -10.67 7.18
C ASN A 194 -8.84 -11.55 8.32
N ARG A 195 -7.82 -12.38 8.06
CA ARG A 195 -7.18 -13.23 9.08
C ARG A 195 -6.48 -12.37 10.15
N LEU A 196 -5.75 -11.33 9.74
CA LEU A 196 -5.12 -10.37 10.64
C LEU A 196 -6.15 -9.64 11.50
N ASN A 197 -7.22 -9.12 10.91
CA ASN A 197 -8.29 -8.43 11.62
C ASN A 197 -9.02 -9.33 12.62
N SER A 198 -9.34 -10.56 12.23
CA SER A 198 -9.92 -11.56 13.14
C SER A 198 -9.01 -11.81 14.34
N LYS A 199 -7.71 -11.97 14.12
CA LYS A 199 -6.73 -12.13 15.20
C LYS A 199 -6.61 -10.88 16.07
N ARG A 200 -6.56 -9.70 15.46
CA ARG A 200 -6.50 -8.39 16.14
C ARG A 200 -7.67 -8.23 17.10
N LEU A 201 -8.89 -8.50 16.63
CA LEU A 201 -10.11 -8.43 17.44
C LEU A 201 -10.09 -9.44 18.60
N LYS A 202 -9.65 -10.69 18.36
CA LYS A 202 -9.50 -11.70 19.41
C LYS A 202 -8.49 -11.27 20.48
N LEU A 203 -7.38 -10.67 20.09
CA LEU A 203 -6.36 -10.16 21.03
C LEU A 203 -6.88 -8.95 21.81
N LYS A 204 -7.51 -7.98 21.14
CA LYS A 204 -8.15 -6.82 21.79
C LYS A 204 -9.12 -7.26 22.88
N ARG A 205 -10.02 -8.21 22.57
CA ARG A 205 -10.96 -8.78 23.55
C ARG A 205 -10.25 -9.39 24.75
N ARG A 206 -9.21 -10.20 24.54
CA ARG A 206 -8.43 -10.83 25.63
C ARG A 206 -7.73 -9.80 26.53
N ILE A 207 -7.15 -8.76 25.93
CA ILE A 207 -6.48 -7.68 26.67
C ILE A 207 -7.52 -6.92 27.52
N THR A 208 -8.66 -6.55 26.93
CA THR A 208 -9.75 -5.85 27.62
C THR A 208 -10.30 -6.67 28.79
N ILE A 209 -10.60 -7.96 28.58
CA ILE A 209 -11.12 -8.84 29.66
C ILE A 209 -10.12 -8.93 30.80
N LYS A 210 -8.83 -9.16 30.51
CA LYS A 210 -7.81 -9.22 31.57
C LYS A 210 -7.67 -7.90 32.33
N ARG A 211 -7.77 -6.76 31.64
CA ARG A 211 -7.73 -5.45 32.28
C ARG A 211 -8.91 -5.24 33.22
N LEU A 212 -10.11 -5.70 32.82
CA LEU A 212 -11.29 -5.68 33.67
C LEU A 212 -11.16 -6.62 34.87
N CYS A 213 -10.71 -7.86 34.68
CA CYS A 213 -10.48 -8.80 35.78
C CYS A 213 -9.45 -8.26 36.80
N LYS A 214 -8.39 -7.60 36.34
CA LYS A 214 -7.42 -6.95 37.24
C LYS A 214 -8.06 -5.82 38.05
N LYS A 215 -8.93 -5.00 37.45
CA LYS A 215 -9.66 -3.94 38.16
C LYS A 215 -10.59 -4.52 39.23
N VAL A 216 -11.42 -5.50 38.87
CA VAL A 216 -12.37 -6.13 39.78
C VAL A 216 -11.66 -6.90 40.89
N GLY A 217 -10.60 -7.65 40.56
CA GLY A 217 -9.79 -8.38 41.54
C GLY A 217 -9.11 -7.45 42.55
N GLY A 218 -8.63 -6.28 42.11
CA GLY A 218 -8.09 -5.26 43.00
C GLY A 218 -9.14 -4.74 43.99
N ILE A 219 -10.35 -4.43 43.52
CA ILE A 219 -11.46 -4.00 44.37
C ILE A 219 -11.85 -5.10 45.37
N GLY A 220 -11.98 -6.34 44.89
CA GLY A 220 -12.33 -7.48 45.74
C GLY A 220 -11.32 -7.74 46.85
N LEU A 221 -10.02 -7.56 46.57
CA LEU A 221 -8.96 -7.73 47.57
C LEU A 221 -9.07 -6.69 48.69
N VAL A 222 -9.28 -5.42 48.33
CA VAL A 222 -9.51 -4.33 49.30
C VAL A 222 -10.75 -4.59 50.16
N VAL A 223 -11.86 -5.01 49.54
CA VAL A 223 -13.11 -5.33 50.26
C VAL A 223 -12.94 -6.53 51.19
N SER A 224 -12.20 -7.55 50.77
CA SER A 224 -11.95 -8.74 51.60
C SER A 224 -11.06 -8.43 52.80
N GLU A 225 -10.06 -7.57 52.63
CA GLU A 225 -9.14 -7.16 53.69
C GLU A 225 -9.86 -6.31 54.74
N THR A 226 -10.70 -5.36 54.31
CA THR A 226 -11.53 -4.57 55.24
C THR A 226 -12.55 -5.43 55.96
N ALA A 227 -13.23 -6.37 55.27
CA ALA A 227 -14.17 -7.29 55.90
C ALA A 227 -13.48 -8.21 56.93
N LEU A 228 -12.28 -8.71 56.62
CA LEU A 228 -11.48 -9.53 57.54
C LEU A 228 -11.10 -8.74 58.80
N LEU A 229 -10.65 -7.49 58.64
CA LEU A 229 -10.33 -6.59 59.75
C LEU A 229 -11.54 -6.34 60.67
N VAL A 230 -12.72 -6.09 60.09
CA VAL A 230 -13.97 -5.90 60.85
C VAL A 230 -14.35 -7.19 61.59
N ALA A 231 -14.28 -8.36 60.95
CA ALA A 231 -14.58 -9.63 61.59
C ALA A 231 -13.64 -9.91 62.77
N LEU A 232 -12.33 -9.68 62.61
CA LEU A 232 -11.35 -9.83 63.68
C LEU A 232 -11.63 -8.91 64.87
N LEU A 233 -12.05 -7.67 64.63
CA LEU A 233 -12.45 -6.74 65.69
C LEU A 233 -13.68 -7.25 66.46
N VAL A 234 -14.73 -7.69 65.76
CA VAL A 234 -15.94 -8.26 66.37
C VAL A 234 -15.60 -9.47 67.23
N PHE A 235 -14.78 -10.40 66.72
CA PHE A 235 -14.30 -11.54 67.50
C PHE A 235 -13.54 -11.10 68.75
N ALA A 236 -12.64 -10.11 68.67
CA ALA A 236 -11.90 -9.62 69.82
C ALA A 236 -12.82 -9.06 70.92
N PHE A 237 -13.91 -8.37 70.56
CA PHE A 237 -14.89 -7.86 71.53
C PHE A 237 -15.76 -8.95 72.15
N HIS A 238 -16.07 -10.02 71.42
CA HIS A 238 -16.95 -11.09 71.90
C HIS A 238 -16.21 -12.27 72.55
N SER A 239 -14.88 -12.36 72.45
CA SER A 239 -14.09 -13.51 72.94
C SER A 239 -13.67 -13.45 74.42
N ILE A 240 -14.53 -12.99 75.33
CA ILE A 240 -14.33 -13.23 76.77
C ILE A 240 -14.47 -14.73 77.12
N ILE A 241 -14.95 -15.57 76.20
CA ILE A 241 -15.00 -17.04 76.38
C ILE A 241 -14.34 -17.72 75.17
N GLY A 242 -13.17 -18.34 75.40
CA GLY A 242 -12.57 -19.31 74.47
C GLY A 242 -11.15 -18.98 73.99
N LEU A 243 -10.16 -19.26 74.84
CA LEU A 243 -8.73 -19.28 74.51
C LEU A 243 -8.36 -20.48 73.62
N ALA A 244 -7.30 -20.31 72.83
CA ALA A 244 -6.42 -21.35 72.24
C ALA A 244 -6.90 -22.11 70.98
N ALA A 245 -6.63 -21.52 69.81
CA ALA A 245 -6.04 -22.23 68.67
C ALA A 245 -5.32 -21.21 67.77
N ALA A 246 -3.99 -21.22 67.80
CA ALA A 246 -3.14 -20.32 67.02
C ALA A 246 -3.32 -20.52 65.50
N PRO A 247 -3.33 -19.47 64.67
CA PRO A 247 -3.48 -19.63 63.23
C PRO A 247 -2.15 -20.00 62.58
N TYR A 248 -1.96 -21.29 62.27
CA TYR A 248 -0.81 -21.82 61.53
C TYR A 248 -1.02 -21.89 60.00
N VAL A 249 -1.89 -21.05 59.42
CA VAL A 249 -2.32 -21.23 58.01
C VAL A 249 -1.72 -20.20 57.03
N VAL A 250 -0.96 -19.20 57.49
CA VAL A 250 -0.57 -18.08 56.61
C VAL A 250 0.72 -18.32 55.79
N GLY A 251 1.51 -19.37 56.08
CA GLY A 251 2.85 -19.53 55.47
C GLY A 251 2.91 -20.15 54.06
N GLY A 252 1.94 -20.98 53.66
CA GLY A 252 2.07 -21.85 52.46
C GLY A 252 1.58 -21.26 51.14
N SER A 253 0.61 -20.34 51.18
CA SER A 253 -0.13 -19.91 49.97
C SER A 253 0.56 -18.79 49.18
N PHE A 254 1.45 -18.03 49.82
CA PHE A 254 2.03 -16.82 49.23
C PHE A 254 3.06 -17.13 48.11
N GLY A 255 3.81 -18.24 48.24
CA GLY A 255 4.82 -18.66 47.25
C GLY A 255 4.23 -19.15 45.92
N LEU A 256 3.10 -19.86 45.97
CA LEU A 256 2.38 -20.37 44.78
C LEU A 256 1.69 -19.25 44.00
N MET A 257 1.12 -18.25 44.70
CA MET A 257 0.49 -17.07 44.08
C MET A 257 1.51 -16.19 43.33
N LYS A 258 2.71 -15.98 43.87
CA LYS A 258 3.77 -15.15 43.23
C LYS A 258 4.27 -15.75 41.91
N LYS A 259 4.36 -17.09 41.81
CA LYS A 259 4.77 -17.78 40.57
C LYS A 259 3.66 -17.72 39.50
N ARG A 260 2.39 -17.82 39.90
CA ARG A 260 1.21 -17.72 39.02
C ARG A 260 1.03 -16.29 38.46
N SER A 261 1.20 -15.27 39.31
CA SER A 261 1.18 -13.85 38.93
C SER A 261 2.25 -13.49 37.88
N LYS A 262 3.50 -13.95 38.06
CA LYS A 262 4.59 -13.72 37.08
C LYS A 262 4.28 -14.34 35.71
N TRP A 263 3.76 -15.56 35.69
CA TRP A 263 3.36 -16.23 34.44
C TRP A 263 2.24 -15.47 33.73
N GLU A 264 1.21 -15.07 34.48
CA GLU A 264 0.04 -14.38 33.92
C GLU A 264 0.39 -13.01 33.35
N ASN A 265 1.30 -12.28 34.01
CA ASN A 265 1.84 -11.01 33.52
C ASN A 265 2.69 -11.21 32.26
N LYS A 266 3.55 -12.23 32.20
CA LYS A 266 4.33 -12.56 30.98
C LYS A 266 3.41 -12.87 29.79
N LYS A 267 2.34 -13.64 30.02
CA LYS A 267 1.34 -13.98 29.00
C LYS A 267 0.50 -12.76 28.57
N TYR A 268 0.20 -11.85 29.50
CA TYR A 268 -0.48 -10.59 29.19
C TYR A 268 0.40 -9.68 28.30
N ASN A 269 1.65 -9.42 28.71
CA ASN A 269 2.58 -8.60 27.92
C ASN A 269 2.82 -9.20 26.53
N SER A 270 2.88 -10.54 26.42
CA SER A 270 2.97 -11.21 25.12
C SER A 270 1.73 -11.00 24.24
N CYS A 271 0.52 -10.99 24.80
CA CYS A 271 -0.70 -10.68 24.04
C CYS A 271 -0.72 -9.23 23.55
N GLU A 272 -0.28 -8.27 24.38
CA GLU A 272 -0.23 -6.85 24.04
C GLU A 272 0.82 -6.60 22.95
N LYS A 273 2.03 -7.15 23.09
CA LYS A 273 3.06 -7.10 22.05
C LYS A 273 2.58 -7.70 20.73
N LEU A 274 1.96 -8.88 20.76
CA LEU A 274 1.42 -9.51 19.55
C LEU A 274 0.26 -8.68 18.95
N TYR A 275 -0.56 -8.03 19.78
CA TYR A 275 -1.62 -7.14 19.30
C TYR A 275 -1.03 -5.97 18.50
N GLU A 276 0.01 -5.31 19.01
CA GLU A 276 0.67 -4.22 18.30
C GLU A 276 1.29 -4.68 16.98
N GLN A 277 1.96 -5.84 16.97
CA GLN A 277 2.54 -6.41 15.76
C GLN A 277 1.47 -6.71 14.70
N ILE A 278 0.37 -7.36 15.10
CA ILE A 278 -0.74 -7.68 14.20
C ILE A 278 -1.45 -6.40 13.72
N ASP A 279 -1.56 -5.37 14.55
CA ASP A 279 -2.14 -4.08 14.14
C ASP A 279 -1.30 -3.37 13.09
N VAL A 280 0.03 -3.34 13.26
CA VAL A 280 0.96 -2.80 12.25
C VAL A 280 0.88 -3.59 10.95
N ALA A 281 0.89 -4.93 11.02
CA ALA A 281 0.76 -5.78 9.85
C ALA A 281 -0.58 -5.55 9.11
N ALA A 282 -1.70 -5.49 9.84
CA ALA A 282 -3.01 -5.23 9.25
C ALA A 282 -3.09 -3.87 8.55
N LYS A 283 -2.53 -2.82 9.16
CA LYS A 283 -2.42 -1.50 8.53
C LYS A 283 -1.58 -1.53 7.25
N GLY A 284 -0.45 -2.25 7.28
CA GLY A 284 0.41 -2.43 6.12
C GLY A 284 -0.30 -3.12 4.96
N VAL A 285 -1.00 -4.25 5.22
CA VAL A 285 -1.78 -4.94 4.18
C VAL A 285 -2.90 -4.07 3.63
N TYR A 286 -3.59 -3.31 4.49
CA TYR A 286 -4.64 -2.38 4.05
C TYR A 286 -4.11 -1.31 3.08
N ILE A 287 -2.96 -0.72 3.39
CA ILE A 287 -2.32 0.28 2.52
C ILE A 287 -1.97 -0.35 1.17
N VAL A 288 -1.34 -1.53 1.17
CA VAL A 288 -0.99 -2.25 -0.06
C VAL A 288 -2.21 -2.57 -0.92
N ILE A 289 -3.32 -3.03 -0.32
CA ILE A 289 -4.56 -3.28 -1.08
C ILE A 289 -5.06 -2.00 -1.76
N ASN A 290 -5.00 -0.86 -1.06
CA ASN A 290 -5.46 0.41 -1.60
C ASN A 290 -4.54 0.93 -2.73
N ASP A 291 -3.23 0.78 -2.57
CA ASP A 291 -2.25 1.15 -3.60
C ASP A 291 -2.41 0.26 -4.85
N LEU A 292 -2.61 -1.06 -4.67
CA LEU A 292 -2.88 -1.99 -5.77
C LEU A 292 -4.19 -1.67 -6.49
N ASP A 293 -5.25 -1.29 -5.77
CA ASP A 293 -6.50 -0.85 -6.38
C ASP A 293 -6.32 0.44 -7.19
N THR A 294 -5.54 1.38 -6.66
CA THR A 294 -5.23 2.65 -7.33
C THR A 294 -4.41 2.42 -8.60
N MET A 295 -3.34 1.62 -8.51
CA MET A 295 -2.53 1.24 -9.67
C MET A 295 -3.33 0.47 -10.72
N SER A 296 -4.21 -0.45 -10.30
CA SER A 296 -5.09 -1.18 -11.23
C SER A 296 -5.97 -0.23 -12.04
N ARG A 297 -6.56 0.78 -11.41
CA ARG A 297 -7.35 1.82 -12.09
C ARG A 297 -6.49 2.67 -13.03
N MET A 298 -5.28 3.06 -12.62
CA MET A 298 -4.35 3.83 -13.46
C MET A 298 -3.90 3.03 -14.68
N VAL A 299 -3.56 1.75 -14.51
CA VAL A 299 -3.21 0.83 -15.61
C VAL A 299 -4.39 0.64 -16.56
N LYS A 300 -5.61 0.51 -16.02
CA LYS A 300 -6.82 0.45 -16.85
C LYS A 300 -7.01 1.72 -17.68
N ARG A 301 -6.87 2.90 -17.07
CA ARG A 301 -6.95 4.20 -17.77
C ARG A 301 -5.93 4.29 -18.91
N LEU A 302 -4.70 3.84 -18.67
CA LEU A 302 -3.66 3.75 -19.70
C LEU A 302 -4.02 2.76 -20.81
N ALA A 303 -4.60 1.61 -20.48
CA ALA A 303 -5.04 0.63 -21.48
C ALA A 303 -6.18 1.19 -22.35
N ASP A 304 -7.15 1.89 -21.74
CA ASP A 304 -8.24 2.56 -22.44
C ASP A 304 -7.69 3.64 -23.40
N GLU A 305 -6.69 4.41 -22.98
CA GLU A 305 -6.02 5.42 -23.83
C GLU A 305 -5.26 4.79 -25.02
N VAL A 306 -4.60 3.65 -24.81
CA VAL A 306 -3.92 2.93 -25.89
C VAL A 306 -4.93 2.37 -26.89
N GLU A 307 -6.08 1.86 -26.43
CA GLU A 307 -7.14 1.39 -27.32
C GLU A 307 -7.75 2.54 -28.11
N HIS A 308 -7.97 3.71 -27.49
CA HIS A 308 -8.39 4.92 -28.22
C HIS A 308 -7.39 5.31 -29.31
N CYS A 309 -6.10 5.38 -28.98
CA CYS A 309 -5.02 5.61 -29.94
C CYS A 309 -5.01 4.55 -31.07
N ARG A 310 -5.35 3.29 -30.76
CA ARG A 310 -5.45 2.20 -31.75
C ARG A 310 -6.62 2.42 -32.70
N GLU A 311 -7.79 2.81 -32.19
CA GLU A 311 -8.98 3.11 -32.99
C GLU A 311 -8.70 4.29 -33.94
N VAL A 312 -8.05 5.34 -33.44
CA VAL A 312 -7.63 6.51 -34.24
C VAL A 312 -6.66 6.08 -35.36
N ALA A 313 -5.68 5.22 -35.05
CA ALA A 313 -4.76 4.68 -36.05
C ALA A 313 -5.47 3.81 -37.10
N ASP A 314 -6.42 2.97 -36.69
CA ASP A 314 -7.20 2.10 -37.58
C ASP A 314 -8.12 2.91 -38.52
N ILE A 315 -8.75 3.98 -38.01
CA ILE A 315 -9.47 4.97 -38.84
C ILE A 315 -8.54 5.57 -39.88
N CYS A 316 -7.30 5.89 -39.48
CA CYS A 316 -6.28 6.40 -40.40
C CYS A 316 -6.01 5.42 -41.54
N VAL A 317 -5.74 4.15 -41.22
CA VAL A 317 -5.44 3.10 -42.22
C VAL A 317 -6.64 2.85 -43.14
N LYS A 318 -7.85 2.71 -42.59
CA LYS A 318 -9.07 2.41 -43.37
C LYS A 318 -9.48 3.51 -44.33
N ASN A 319 -9.20 4.76 -43.99
CA ASN A 319 -9.53 5.92 -44.83
C ASN A 319 -8.34 6.38 -45.69
N TYR A 320 -7.18 5.73 -45.56
CA TYR A 320 -6.01 5.98 -46.39
C TYR A 320 -6.26 5.40 -47.80
N GLY A 321 -6.37 6.28 -48.81
CA GLY A 321 -6.49 5.89 -50.23
C GLY A 321 -7.74 6.38 -50.98
N HIS A 322 -8.72 7.01 -50.33
CA HIS A 322 -9.96 7.45 -51.00
C HIS A 322 -9.99 8.98 -51.28
N GLY A 323 -9.51 9.40 -52.45
CA GLY A 323 -9.81 10.73 -53.04
C GLY A 323 -9.01 11.95 -52.53
N ASN A 324 -9.54 13.16 -52.81
CA ASN A 324 -8.90 14.46 -52.59
C ASN A 324 -8.81 14.90 -51.10
N GLY A 325 -9.42 14.17 -50.16
CA GLY A 325 -9.51 14.51 -48.73
C GLY A 325 -8.37 13.96 -47.84
N ARG A 326 -7.40 13.24 -48.42
CA ARG A 326 -6.32 12.52 -47.71
C ARG A 326 -5.53 13.39 -46.72
N CYS A 327 -5.10 14.58 -47.16
CA CYS A 327 -4.31 15.50 -46.32
C CYS A 327 -5.11 16.02 -45.11
N VAL A 328 -6.42 16.25 -45.26
CA VAL A 328 -7.29 16.75 -44.17
C VAL A 328 -7.49 15.67 -43.10
N ILE A 329 -7.80 14.44 -43.52
CA ILE A 329 -7.99 13.31 -42.59
C ILE A 329 -6.68 13.01 -41.84
N LEU A 330 -5.54 13.04 -42.54
CA LEU A 330 -4.24 12.81 -41.92
C LEU A 330 -3.86 13.92 -40.93
N LYS A 331 -4.11 15.20 -41.27
CA LYS A 331 -3.92 16.33 -40.35
C LYS A 331 -4.77 16.18 -39.08
N MET A 332 -6.04 15.74 -39.21
CA MET A 332 -6.92 15.49 -38.06
C MET A 332 -6.40 14.34 -37.19
N VAL A 333 -6.03 13.20 -37.80
CA VAL A 333 -5.53 12.05 -37.04
C VAL A 333 -4.20 12.35 -36.36
N LEU A 334 -3.28 13.06 -37.02
CA LEU A 334 -2.01 13.46 -36.39
C LEU A 334 -2.20 14.39 -35.20
N ARG A 335 -3.21 15.27 -35.24
CA ARG A 335 -3.56 16.12 -34.10
C ARG A 335 -4.10 15.29 -32.94
N GLU A 336 -5.09 14.43 -33.21
CA GLU A 336 -5.68 13.54 -32.20
C GLU A 336 -4.63 12.61 -31.58
N PHE A 337 -3.71 12.09 -32.39
CA PHE A 337 -2.64 11.22 -31.93
C PHE A 337 -1.65 11.96 -31.01
N ARG A 338 -1.35 13.23 -31.30
CA ARG A 338 -0.51 14.06 -30.42
C ARG A 338 -1.19 14.33 -29.08
N ASP A 339 -2.50 14.56 -29.09
CA ASP A 339 -3.29 14.79 -27.86
C ASP A 339 -3.40 13.49 -27.03
N CYS A 340 -3.65 12.34 -27.67
CA CYS A 340 -3.61 11.02 -27.02
C CYS A 340 -2.22 10.73 -26.42
N GLN A 341 -1.15 11.09 -27.14
CA GLN A 341 0.23 10.92 -26.69
C GLN A 341 0.53 11.71 -25.40
N THR A 342 0.20 12.99 -25.34
CA THR A 342 0.52 13.83 -24.18
C THR A 342 -0.22 13.31 -22.95
N ASN A 343 -1.52 13.05 -23.09
CA ASN A 343 -2.35 12.47 -22.04
C ASN A 343 -1.80 11.12 -21.57
N PHE A 344 -1.44 10.23 -22.51
CA PHE A 344 -0.87 8.92 -22.18
C PHE A 344 0.43 9.05 -21.37
N MET A 345 1.34 9.92 -21.79
CA MET A 345 2.63 10.11 -21.12
C MET A 345 2.49 10.70 -19.71
N ASP A 346 1.58 11.67 -19.54
CA ASP A 346 1.27 12.26 -18.23
C ASP A 346 0.68 11.20 -17.28
N GLN A 347 -0.24 10.36 -17.77
CA GLN A 347 -0.82 9.27 -16.99
C GLN A 347 0.22 8.18 -16.65
N LEU A 348 1.17 7.93 -17.56
CA LEU A 348 2.22 6.95 -17.38
C LEU A 348 3.24 7.42 -16.32
N GLU A 349 3.54 8.73 -16.29
CA GLU A 349 4.32 9.35 -15.22
C GLU A 349 3.58 9.28 -13.88
N GLU A 350 2.30 9.63 -13.82
CA GLU A 350 1.49 9.52 -12.59
C GLU A 350 1.50 8.10 -12.02
N LEU A 351 1.39 7.08 -12.88
CA LEU A 351 1.50 5.68 -12.46
C LEU A 351 2.89 5.37 -11.89
N GLU A 352 3.96 5.82 -12.54
CA GLU A 352 5.32 5.62 -12.04
C GLU A 352 5.53 6.25 -10.66
N GLU A 353 5.07 7.49 -10.48
CA GLU A 353 5.14 8.19 -9.19
C GLU A 353 4.40 7.41 -8.09
N HIS A 354 3.22 6.89 -8.40
CA HIS A 354 2.43 6.09 -7.46
C HIS A 354 3.10 4.75 -7.11
N ILE A 355 3.78 4.10 -8.05
CA ILE A 355 4.57 2.88 -7.78
C ILE A 355 5.68 3.17 -6.77
N TYR A 356 6.39 4.30 -6.92
CA TYR A 356 7.42 4.69 -5.95
C TYR A 356 6.85 4.96 -4.56
N LEU A 357 5.66 5.58 -4.46
CA LEU A 357 4.94 5.71 -3.19
C LEU A 357 4.59 4.36 -2.57
N CYS A 358 4.13 3.39 -3.38
CA CYS A 358 3.79 2.06 -2.90
C CYS A 358 5.02 1.34 -2.33
N PHE A 359 6.17 1.41 -3.02
CA PHE A 359 7.43 0.87 -2.49
C PHE A 359 7.80 1.47 -1.14
N LEU A 360 7.66 2.79 -0.97
CA LEU A 360 7.92 3.46 0.30
C LEU A 360 6.98 3.00 1.41
N ALA A 361 5.69 2.86 1.09
CA ALA A 361 4.69 2.38 2.02
C ALA A 361 5.01 0.95 2.50
N ILE A 362 5.28 0.03 1.57
CA ILE A 362 5.71 -1.34 1.86
C ILE A 362 6.93 -1.34 2.77
N ASN A 363 7.98 -0.60 2.40
CA ASN A 363 9.22 -0.55 3.16
C ASN A 363 9.03 0.03 4.56
N ARG A 364 8.21 1.07 4.68
CA ARG A 364 7.87 1.69 5.96
C ARG A 364 7.14 0.69 6.86
N SER A 365 6.11 0.02 6.35
CA SER A 365 5.33 -0.94 7.13
C SER A 365 6.15 -2.16 7.54
N ARG A 366 7.01 -2.69 6.65
CA ARG A 366 7.93 -3.80 6.99
C ARG A 366 8.93 -3.40 8.07
N ARG A 367 9.54 -2.20 7.99
CA ARG A 367 10.43 -1.69 9.03
C ARG A 367 9.72 -1.51 10.37
N GLN A 368 8.54 -0.89 10.38
CA GLN A 368 7.74 -0.72 11.60
C GLN A 368 7.41 -2.06 12.26
N LEU A 369 7.02 -3.07 11.48
CA LEU A 369 6.73 -4.39 12.02
C LEU A 369 8.01 -5.04 12.57
N MET A 370 9.12 -4.95 11.85
CA MET A 370 10.40 -5.50 12.31
C MET A 370 10.83 -4.88 13.65
N GLN A 371 10.71 -3.55 13.80
CA GLN A 371 10.98 -2.85 15.06
C GLN A 371 10.09 -3.36 16.21
N LYS A 372 8.81 -3.65 15.94
CA LYS A 372 7.88 -4.25 16.91
C LYS A 372 8.18 -5.71 17.26
N ILE A 373 8.88 -6.43 16.38
CA ILE A 373 9.29 -7.82 16.66
C ILE A 373 10.57 -7.82 17.51
N THR A 374 11.57 -7.05 17.10
CA THR A 374 12.90 -7.04 17.71
C THR A 374 13.02 -6.15 18.95
N ASP A 375 12.00 -5.32 19.24
CA ASP A 375 12.02 -4.25 20.26
C ASP A 375 13.19 -3.26 20.07
N LYS A 376 13.77 -3.19 18.85
CA LYS A 376 14.83 -2.24 18.50
C LYS A 376 14.27 -1.13 17.62
N LYS A 377 14.60 0.13 17.92
CA LYS A 377 14.46 1.22 16.96
C LYS A 377 15.68 1.17 16.03
N TYR A 378 15.42 1.16 14.72
CA TYR A 378 16.44 1.24 13.67
C TYR A 378 16.36 2.62 13.02
#